data_AF-A0A842WS51-F1
#
_entry.id   AF-A0A842WS51-F1
#
_cell.length_a   1.000
_cell.length_b   1.000
_cell.length_c   1.000
_cell.angle_alpha   90.00
_cell.angle_beta   90.00
_cell.angle_gamma   90.00
#
_symmetry.space_group_name_H-M   'P 1'
#
loop_
_entity.id
_entity.type
_entity.pdbx_description
1 polymer ?
#
loop_
_entity_poly.entity_id
_entity_poly.type
_entity_poly.pdbx_seq_one_letter_code
_entity_poly.pdbx_strand_id
1 'polypeptide(L)'
;MGMVLVQAEQVRPHVSVDSLFNHVSATLSQLDMEMVYSVPPGGNWQDIPLEVAKKSKRLMQIRESGGRTTYYGRMHPNHPSYTISTYFNRPGNGTFIHPFQDRLISLREGARLQSFSDSYRFLGSQSSMYKQIGNAVPPLLARSIGNSIPRGLVVDVFAGAGGLSEGLVQSGHQVIVAGDNNRNMCMTYAYNHPETKTSLSDLTNPEEFQSFCKLVEDELHGRTLQLIVGGPPCQGFSTAGKWDSTDSRNSLVVPMLRMIQRFLPEYVLIENVLGLKWMKNGDILERIIAILENIGYNTSWFKIKAESYGVPQRRRRIFVIGSRSDQYDFPEPQFASIKTSRNRSIVTYSSSCLPVPISVGSAIFDLPEIEPGTSSHIQSYDMKNIDSMYQKYMRGKTSYETFLKSHNS
;
A
#
# COMPACT_ATOMS: atom_id res chain seq x y z
N MET A 1 -3.32 1.03 31.53
CA MET A 1 -2.72 -0.28 31.11
C MET A 1 -1.50 0.07 30.26
N GLY A 2 -0.29 -0.42 30.60
CA GLY A 2 0.97 0.13 30.06
C GLY A 2 1.20 -0.09 28.56
N MET A 3 1.98 0.79 27.93
CA MET A 3 2.42 0.71 26.52
C MET A 3 3.11 -0.62 26.22
N VAL A 4 2.71 -1.27 25.13
CA VAL A 4 3.29 -2.53 24.68
C VAL A 4 4.20 -2.27 23.48
N LEU A 5 5.51 -2.22 23.74
CA LEU A 5 6.50 -2.29 22.67
C LEU A 5 6.45 -3.69 22.05
N VAL A 6 6.27 -3.73 20.74
CA VAL A 6 6.35 -4.97 20.00
C VAL A 6 7.81 -5.16 19.62
N GLN A 7 8.49 -6.02 20.36
CA GLN A 7 9.78 -6.54 19.93
C GLN A 7 9.54 -7.76 19.05
N ALA A 8 10.31 -7.88 17.97
CA ALA A 8 10.37 -9.13 17.22
C ALA A 8 11.07 -10.19 18.08
N GLU A 9 10.35 -10.79 19.04
CA GLU A 9 10.77 -12.06 19.62
C GLU A 9 10.64 -13.13 18.56
N GLN A 10 11.73 -13.37 17.83
CA GLN A 10 12.19 -14.67 17.36
C GLN A 10 13.41 -14.43 16.47
N VAL A 11 14.52 -15.10 16.84
CA VAL A 11 15.69 -15.37 16.00
C VAL A 11 15.25 -15.37 14.54
N ARG A 12 15.75 -14.41 13.73
CA ARG A 12 15.63 -14.53 12.26
C ARG A 12 16.15 -15.93 11.96
N PRO A 13 15.30 -16.91 11.57
CA PRO A 13 15.83 -18.24 11.28
C PRO A 13 16.94 -18.05 10.25
N HIS A 14 18.01 -18.83 10.35
CA HIS A 14 19.08 -18.76 9.36
C HIS A 14 18.46 -19.22 8.03
N VAL A 15 18.02 -18.24 7.25
CA VAL A 15 17.27 -18.46 6.02
C VAL A 15 18.29 -18.46 4.90
N SER A 16 18.31 -19.54 4.12
CA SER A 16 19.14 -19.60 2.92
C SER A 16 18.78 -18.44 1.99
N VAL A 17 19.78 -17.88 1.31
CA VAL A 17 19.59 -16.82 0.30
C VAL A 17 18.56 -17.21 -0.77
N ASP A 18 18.33 -18.51 -0.96
CA ASP A 18 17.42 -19.11 -1.95
C ASP A 18 16.03 -19.45 -1.36
N SER A 19 15.52 -18.68 -0.40
CA SER A 19 14.17 -18.89 0.17
C SER A 19 13.19 -17.78 -0.21
N LEU A 20 12.01 -18.17 -0.70
CA LEU A 20 10.89 -17.28 -0.98
C LEU A 20 9.82 -17.39 0.11
N PHE A 21 9.37 -16.25 0.63
CA PHE A 21 8.36 -16.17 1.70
C PHE A 21 7.01 -15.70 1.19
N ASN A 22 5.95 -16.17 1.85
CA ASN A 22 4.57 -15.76 1.62
C ASN A 22 4.08 -16.01 0.16
N HIS A 23 4.66 -16.98 -0.57
CA HIS A 23 4.19 -17.33 -1.92
C HIS A 23 3.07 -18.37 -1.88
N VAL A 24 1.94 -17.97 -1.29
CA VAL A 24 0.78 -18.82 -1.05
C VAL A 24 -0.46 -18.19 -1.69
N SER A 25 -1.24 -18.99 -2.43
CA SER A 25 -2.51 -18.58 -3.03
C SER A 25 -3.70 -19.20 -2.29
N ALA A 26 -4.85 -18.54 -2.40
CA ALA A 26 -6.09 -18.98 -1.79
C ALA A 26 -6.62 -20.27 -2.43
N THR A 27 -7.27 -21.11 -1.62
CA THR A 27 -8.08 -22.22 -2.13
C THR A 27 -9.35 -21.69 -2.78
N LEU A 28 -9.77 -22.32 -3.88
CA LEU A 28 -10.97 -21.97 -4.62
C LEU A 28 -12.01 -23.09 -4.53
N SER A 29 -13.28 -22.72 -4.46
CA SER A 29 -14.37 -23.70 -4.57
C SER A 29 -14.46 -24.24 -5.99
N GLN A 30 -15.13 -25.38 -6.19
CA GLN A 30 -15.36 -25.92 -7.54
C GLN A 30 -16.03 -24.90 -8.47
N LEU A 31 -17.01 -24.15 -7.96
CA LEU A 31 -17.68 -23.10 -8.71
C LEU A 31 -16.74 -21.93 -9.03
N ASP A 32 -15.90 -21.50 -8.08
CA ASP A 32 -14.92 -20.45 -8.35
C ASP A 32 -13.91 -20.89 -9.42
N MET A 33 -13.49 -22.17 -9.41
CA MET A 33 -12.61 -22.73 -10.43
C MET A 33 -13.27 -22.71 -11.81
N GLU A 34 -14.54 -23.15 -11.94
CA GLU A 34 -15.28 -23.05 -13.21
C GLU A 34 -15.31 -21.61 -13.75
N MET A 35 -15.49 -20.63 -12.86
CA MET A 35 -15.44 -19.22 -13.23
C MET A 35 -14.04 -18.79 -13.67
N VAL A 36 -12.99 -19.18 -12.94
CA VAL A 36 -11.60 -18.85 -13.24
C VAL A 36 -11.17 -19.40 -14.62
N TYR A 37 -11.49 -20.66 -14.91
CA TYR A 37 -11.18 -21.28 -16.20
C TYR A 37 -11.83 -20.56 -17.39
N SER A 38 -13.00 -19.98 -17.16
CA SER A 38 -13.78 -19.33 -18.21
C SER A 38 -13.24 -17.95 -18.63
N VAL A 39 -12.38 -17.33 -17.82
CA VAL A 39 -11.96 -15.95 -18.01
C VAL A 39 -10.58 -15.93 -18.69
N PRO A 40 -10.45 -15.43 -19.94
CA PRO A 40 -9.15 -15.33 -20.62
C PRO A 40 -8.29 -14.20 -20.04
N PRO A 41 -6.96 -14.14 -20.33
CA PRO A 41 -6.10 -13.04 -19.87
C PRO A 41 -6.65 -11.67 -20.26
N GLY A 42 -6.81 -10.77 -19.27
CA GLY A 42 -7.46 -9.47 -19.47
C GLY A 42 -9.00 -9.48 -19.47
N GLY A 43 -9.61 -10.67 -19.44
CA GLY A 43 -11.05 -10.88 -19.32
C GLY A 43 -11.60 -10.62 -17.92
N ASN A 44 -12.92 -10.72 -17.78
CA ASN A 44 -13.67 -10.50 -16.55
C ASN A 44 -14.97 -11.31 -16.46
N TRP A 45 -15.86 -10.95 -15.53
CA TRP A 45 -17.16 -11.60 -15.32
C TRP A 45 -18.03 -11.75 -16.58
N GLN A 46 -17.84 -10.89 -17.58
CA GLN A 46 -18.56 -10.92 -18.86
C GLN A 46 -18.24 -12.18 -19.67
N ASP A 47 -17.01 -12.69 -19.57
CA ASP A 47 -16.52 -13.86 -20.29
C ASP A 47 -17.04 -15.19 -19.70
N ILE A 48 -17.53 -15.17 -18.45
CA ILE A 48 -18.07 -16.36 -17.78
C ILE A 48 -19.37 -16.81 -18.49
N PRO A 49 -19.47 -18.05 -19.00
CA PRO A 49 -20.68 -18.55 -19.63
C PRO A 49 -21.92 -18.41 -18.75
N LEU A 50 -23.07 -18.11 -19.36
CA LEU A 50 -24.31 -17.90 -18.62
C LEU A 50 -24.70 -19.12 -17.75
N GLU A 51 -24.42 -20.34 -18.22
CA GLU A 51 -24.71 -21.57 -17.47
C GLU A 51 -23.86 -21.71 -16.20
N VAL A 52 -22.60 -21.25 -16.23
CA VAL A 52 -21.77 -21.14 -15.02
C VAL A 52 -22.28 -20.01 -14.13
N ALA A 53 -22.64 -18.86 -14.74
CA ALA A 53 -23.13 -17.70 -13.99
C ALA A 53 -24.42 -17.95 -13.21
N LYS A 54 -25.37 -18.73 -13.78
CA LYS A 54 -26.63 -19.11 -13.12
C LYS A 54 -26.42 -19.90 -11.81
N LYS A 55 -25.26 -20.57 -11.65
CA LYS A 55 -24.89 -21.25 -10.39
C LYS A 55 -24.58 -20.28 -9.25
N SER A 56 -24.39 -18.98 -9.52
CA SER A 56 -24.05 -17.95 -8.52
C SER A 56 -25.04 -16.79 -8.54
N LYS A 57 -25.82 -16.65 -7.45
CA LYS A 57 -26.72 -15.51 -7.24
C LYS A 57 -26.00 -14.16 -7.37
N ARG A 58 -24.80 -14.06 -6.80
CA ARG A 58 -23.96 -12.86 -6.87
C ARG A 58 -23.60 -12.51 -8.31
N LEU A 59 -23.22 -13.50 -9.12
CA LEU A 59 -22.80 -13.26 -10.49
C LEU A 59 -23.99 -12.82 -11.37
N MET A 60 -25.17 -13.41 -11.14
CA MET A 60 -26.41 -12.95 -11.79
C MET A 60 -26.75 -11.49 -11.44
N GLN A 61 -26.66 -11.11 -10.16
CA GLN A 61 -26.85 -9.70 -9.74
C GLN A 61 -25.86 -8.74 -10.40
N ILE A 62 -24.59 -9.16 -10.57
CA ILE A 62 -23.58 -8.37 -11.27
C ILE A 62 -23.97 -8.18 -12.75
N ARG A 63 -24.48 -9.22 -13.41
CA ARG A 63 -24.93 -9.16 -14.81
C ARG A 63 -26.12 -8.21 -14.97
N GLU A 64 -27.11 -8.32 -14.10
CA GLU A 64 -28.33 -7.49 -14.11
C GLU A 64 -28.03 -6.02 -13.84
N SER A 65 -27.15 -5.73 -12.88
CA SER A 65 -26.78 -4.35 -12.50
C SER A 65 -25.73 -3.71 -13.42
N GLY A 66 -25.25 -4.42 -14.45
CA GLY A 66 -24.17 -3.98 -15.34
C GLY A 66 -22.76 -4.05 -14.75
N GLY A 67 -22.62 -4.31 -13.43
CA GLY A 67 -21.38 -4.69 -12.76
C GLY A 67 -20.20 -3.72 -12.89
N ARG A 68 -19.11 -3.98 -12.14
CA ARG A 68 -17.80 -3.38 -12.46
C ARG A 68 -17.04 -4.37 -13.33
N THR A 69 -16.52 -3.96 -14.49
CA THR A 69 -15.70 -4.87 -15.34
C THR A 69 -14.40 -5.35 -14.68
N THR A 70 -14.09 -4.92 -13.47
CA THR A 70 -12.98 -5.45 -12.68
C THR A 70 -13.35 -6.72 -11.94
N TYR A 71 -14.63 -7.05 -11.74
CA TYR A 71 -15.01 -8.25 -10.99
C TYR A 71 -14.72 -9.53 -11.77
N TYR A 72 -14.28 -10.57 -11.06
CA TYR A 72 -13.84 -11.85 -11.64
C TYR A 72 -12.81 -11.66 -12.75
N GLY A 73 -11.92 -10.68 -12.58
CA GLY A 73 -10.96 -10.32 -13.62
C GLY A 73 -9.72 -11.18 -13.61
N ARG A 74 -9.25 -11.57 -14.80
CA ARG A 74 -7.91 -12.11 -15.01
C ARG A 74 -6.96 -11.00 -15.42
N MET A 75 -5.81 -10.94 -14.74
CA MET A 75 -4.83 -9.90 -14.99
C MET A 75 -4.31 -9.99 -16.42
N HIS A 76 -4.11 -8.83 -17.04
CA HIS A 76 -3.49 -8.75 -18.36
C HIS A 76 -1.95 -8.74 -18.18
N PRO A 77 -1.20 -9.60 -18.88
CA PRO A 77 0.24 -9.75 -18.67
C PRO A 77 1.03 -8.46 -18.96
N ASN A 78 0.64 -7.74 -20.03
CA ASN A 78 1.37 -6.57 -20.53
C ASN A 78 0.89 -5.23 -19.96
N HIS A 79 0.08 -5.25 -18.90
CA HIS A 79 -0.41 -4.03 -18.26
C HIS A 79 -0.15 -4.10 -16.74
N PRO A 80 -0.01 -2.95 -16.06
CA PRO A 80 -0.02 -2.90 -14.60
C PRO A 80 -1.32 -3.47 -14.05
N SER A 81 -1.25 -4.10 -12.88
CA SER A 81 -2.43 -4.68 -12.24
C SER A 81 -3.45 -3.61 -11.87
N TYR A 82 -4.71 -4.01 -11.71
CA TYR A 82 -5.64 -3.17 -10.94
C TYR A 82 -5.22 -3.13 -9.46
N THR A 83 -5.83 -2.22 -8.70
CA THR A 83 -5.51 -2.04 -7.29
C THR A 83 -5.62 -3.35 -6.51
N ILE A 84 -4.55 -3.73 -5.82
CA ILE A 84 -4.56 -4.86 -4.87
C ILE A 84 -5.35 -4.40 -3.63
N SER A 85 -6.50 -5.03 -3.39
CA SER A 85 -7.40 -4.72 -2.27
C SER A 85 -7.13 -5.64 -1.08
N THR A 86 -7.90 -5.55 0.01
CA THR A 86 -7.71 -6.44 1.19
C THR A 86 -8.30 -7.84 1.03
N TYR A 87 -9.01 -8.09 -0.08
CA TYR A 87 -9.70 -9.35 -0.36
C TYR A 87 -9.30 -9.91 -1.72
N PHE A 88 -8.01 -9.80 -2.06
CA PHE A 88 -7.47 -10.37 -3.30
C PHE A 88 -7.40 -11.90 -3.29
N ASN A 89 -7.86 -12.52 -2.21
CA ASN A 89 -8.13 -13.94 -2.06
C ASN A 89 -9.53 -14.37 -2.53
N ARG A 90 -10.30 -13.48 -3.18
CA ARG A 90 -11.63 -13.79 -3.72
C ARG A 90 -11.75 -13.33 -5.18
N PRO A 91 -12.12 -14.19 -6.14
CA PRO A 91 -12.17 -13.81 -7.55
C PRO A 91 -13.21 -12.70 -7.81
N GLY A 92 -14.35 -12.74 -7.11
CA GLY A 92 -15.43 -11.78 -7.29
C GLY A 92 -15.19 -10.36 -6.75
N ASN A 93 -13.99 -10.07 -6.22
CA ASN A 93 -13.68 -8.79 -5.57
C ASN A 93 -12.75 -7.89 -6.41
N GLY A 94 -12.29 -8.35 -7.57
CA GLY A 94 -11.41 -7.57 -8.42
C GLY A 94 -10.72 -8.42 -9.49
N THR A 95 -9.68 -7.86 -10.08
CA THR A 95 -8.88 -8.52 -11.12
C THR A 95 -7.71 -9.22 -10.46
N PHE A 96 -7.97 -10.37 -9.85
CA PHE A 96 -7.02 -11.09 -9.01
C PHE A 96 -6.65 -12.48 -9.53
N ILE A 97 -7.22 -12.92 -10.65
CA ILE A 97 -6.84 -14.19 -11.27
C ILE A 97 -5.48 -14.00 -11.96
N HIS A 98 -4.55 -14.94 -11.73
CA HIS A 98 -3.20 -14.92 -12.31
C HIS A 98 -3.27 -14.96 -13.84
N PRO A 99 -2.38 -14.27 -14.58
CA PRO A 99 -2.47 -14.20 -16.05
C PRO A 99 -2.52 -15.56 -16.75
N PHE A 100 -1.75 -16.55 -16.26
CA PHE A 100 -1.58 -17.84 -16.95
C PHE A 100 -1.77 -19.07 -16.08
N GLN A 101 -2.07 -18.89 -14.79
CA GLN A 101 -2.31 -20.02 -13.88
C GLN A 101 -3.76 -19.92 -13.42
N ASP A 102 -4.47 -21.04 -13.33
CA ASP A 102 -5.89 -21.09 -12.95
C ASP A 102 -6.08 -20.98 -11.43
N ARG A 103 -5.58 -19.88 -10.89
CA ARG A 103 -5.62 -19.53 -9.46
C ARG A 103 -5.70 -18.02 -9.29
N LEU A 104 -5.93 -17.60 -8.05
CA LEU A 104 -5.69 -16.22 -7.68
C LEU A 104 -4.19 -15.95 -7.49
N ILE A 105 -3.83 -14.68 -7.55
CA ILE A 105 -2.48 -14.26 -7.22
C ILE A 105 -2.12 -14.61 -5.77
N SER A 106 -0.85 -14.94 -5.54
CA SER A 106 -0.33 -15.26 -4.21
C SER A 106 -0.16 -13.99 -3.36
N LEU A 107 0.03 -14.16 -2.04
CA LEU A 107 0.40 -13.05 -1.15
C LEU A 107 1.71 -12.36 -1.62
N ARG A 108 2.73 -13.12 -2.04
CA ARG A 108 4.00 -12.59 -2.57
C ARG A 108 3.82 -11.83 -3.88
N GLU A 109 3.02 -12.35 -4.81
CA GLU A 109 2.67 -11.67 -6.05
C GLU A 109 1.95 -10.35 -5.76
N GLY A 110 0.98 -10.35 -4.83
CA GLY A 110 0.31 -9.13 -4.37
C GLY A 110 1.27 -8.13 -3.71
N ALA A 111 2.24 -8.61 -2.93
CA ALA A 111 3.26 -7.78 -2.29
C ALA A 111 4.20 -7.13 -3.33
N ARG A 112 4.68 -7.90 -4.31
CA ARG A 112 5.43 -7.35 -5.46
C ARG A 112 4.60 -6.36 -6.26
N LEU A 113 3.32 -6.64 -6.50
CA LEU A 113 2.46 -5.68 -7.18
C LEU A 113 2.23 -4.38 -6.38
N GLN A 114 2.46 -4.42 -5.07
CA GLN A 114 2.55 -3.26 -4.18
C GLN A 114 3.99 -2.74 -4.00
N SER A 115 4.98 -3.24 -4.75
CA SER A 115 6.40 -2.86 -4.69
C SER A 115 7.14 -3.17 -3.38
N PHE A 116 6.72 -4.19 -2.64
CA PHE A 116 7.52 -4.76 -1.56
C PHE A 116 8.61 -5.68 -2.11
N SER A 117 9.83 -5.54 -1.58
CA SER A 117 10.96 -6.45 -1.85
C SER A 117 10.62 -7.90 -1.49
N ASP A 118 11.26 -8.85 -2.16
CA ASP A 118 11.15 -10.29 -1.88
C ASP A 118 11.67 -10.66 -0.48
N SER A 119 12.53 -9.82 0.10
CA SER A 119 13.01 -9.96 1.49
C SER A 119 11.97 -9.56 2.54
N TYR A 120 10.96 -8.77 2.18
CA TYR A 120 9.94 -8.26 3.10
C TYR A 120 9.02 -9.39 3.54
N ARG A 121 8.83 -9.59 4.86
CA ARG A 121 8.02 -10.70 5.38
C ARG A 121 6.72 -10.22 5.98
N PHE A 122 5.62 -10.86 5.63
CA PHE A 122 4.32 -10.63 6.24
C PHE A 122 4.04 -11.73 7.26
N LEU A 123 3.60 -11.34 8.46
CA LEU A 123 3.36 -12.24 9.58
C LEU A 123 1.87 -12.29 9.95
N GLY A 124 1.49 -13.34 10.68
CA GLY A 124 0.11 -13.59 11.13
C GLY A 124 -0.67 -14.52 10.19
N SER A 125 -1.99 -14.57 10.35
CA SER A 125 -2.85 -15.41 9.49
C SER A 125 -2.90 -14.89 8.05
N GLN A 126 -3.20 -15.76 7.08
CA GLN A 126 -3.36 -15.34 5.68
C GLN A 126 -4.37 -14.19 5.53
N SER A 127 -5.51 -14.28 6.20
CA SER A 127 -6.52 -13.21 6.26
C SER A 127 -5.96 -11.88 6.77
N SER A 128 -5.02 -11.90 7.72
CA SER A 128 -4.31 -10.70 8.17
C SER A 128 -3.36 -10.19 7.09
N MET A 129 -2.54 -11.07 6.50
CA MET A 129 -1.58 -10.71 5.45
C MET A 129 -2.25 -10.09 4.22
N TYR A 130 -3.41 -10.60 3.79
CA TYR A 130 -4.21 -9.99 2.72
C TYR A 130 -4.60 -8.54 3.05
N LYS A 131 -4.98 -8.26 4.30
CA LYS A 131 -5.30 -6.89 4.76
C LYS A 131 -4.07 -5.99 4.80
N GLN A 132 -2.95 -6.51 5.31
CA GLN A 132 -1.67 -5.81 5.38
C GLN A 132 -1.23 -5.33 3.99
N ILE A 133 -1.18 -6.24 3.00
CA ILE A 133 -0.77 -5.92 1.63
C ILE A 133 -1.79 -5.01 0.93
N GLY A 134 -3.09 -5.25 1.09
CA GLY A 134 -4.14 -4.46 0.42
C GLY A 134 -4.22 -3.00 0.89
N ASN A 135 -4.03 -2.77 2.20
CA ASN A 135 -4.09 -1.45 2.80
C ASN A 135 -2.80 -0.65 2.64
N ALA A 136 -1.66 -1.31 2.44
CA ALA A 136 -0.36 -0.64 2.36
C ALA A 136 -0.29 0.47 1.30
N VAL A 137 0.54 1.47 1.60
CA VAL A 137 1.12 2.38 0.61
C VAL A 137 2.27 1.63 -0.08
N PRO A 138 2.35 1.61 -1.42
CA PRO A 138 3.47 0.99 -2.11
C PRO A 138 4.82 1.62 -1.71
N PRO A 139 5.85 0.83 -1.34
CA PRO A 139 7.16 1.39 -0.97
C PRO A 139 7.80 2.28 -2.04
N LEU A 140 7.73 1.93 -3.33
CA LEU A 140 8.30 2.78 -4.40
C LEU A 140 7.59 4.14 -4.52
N LEU A 141 6.29 4.17 -4.28
CA LEU A 141 5.52 5.41 -4.23
C LEU A 141 5.94 6.26 -3.03
N ALA A 142 6.02 5.65 -1.85
CA ALA A 142 6.46 6.31 -0.63
C ALA A 142 7.91 6.82 -0.73
N ARG A 143 8.82 6.05 -1.33
CA ARG A 143 10.21 6.44 -1.61
C ARG A 143 10.30 7.66 -2.51
N SER A 144 9.46 7.72 -3.55
CA SER A 144 9.44 8.87 -4.47
C SER A 144 9.04 10.15 -3.75
N ILE A 145 8.09 10.08 -2.81
CA ILE A 145 7.70 11.20 -1.94
C ILE A 145 8.83 11.53 -0.96
N GLY A 146 9.40 10.52 -0.29
CA GLY A 146 10.49 10.70 0.67
C GLY A 146 11.74 11.34 0.05
N ASN A 147 12.06 11.04 -1.21
CA ASN A 147 13.18 11.66 -1.92
C ASN A 147 13.04 13.19 -2.11
N SER A 148 11.82 13.71 -2.07
CA SER A 148 11.53 15.14 -2.17
C SER A 148 11.47 15.84 -0.80
N ILE A 149 11.62 15.09 0.30
CA ILE A 149 11.63 15.64 1.67
C ILE A 149 13.07 15.59 2.19
N PRO A 150 13.60 16.66 2.83
CA PRO A 150 14.88 16.59 3.51
C PRO A 150 14.95 15.43 4.51
N ARG A 151 16.05 14.67 4.45
CA ARG A 151 16.26 13.50 5.32
C ARG A 151 16.26 13.88 6.78
N GLY A 152 15.73 13.01 7.63
CA GLY A 152 15.70 13.22 9.07
C GLY A 152 14.87 12.18 9.81
N LEU A 153 14.54 12.50 11.06
CA LEU A 153 13.81 11.61 11.97
C LEU A 153 12.31 11.62 11.68
N VAL A 154 11.70 10.44 11.63
CA VAL A 154 10.30 10.24 11.25
C VAL A 154 9.54 9.50 12.34
N VAL A 155 8.30 9.93 12.56
CA VAL A 155 7.30 9.16 13.31
C VAL A 155 6.17 8.76 12.37
N ASP A 156 5.86 7.47 12.30
CA ASP A 156 4.75 6.93 11.49
C ASP A 156 3.56 6.56 12.39
N VAL A 157 2.46 7.29 12.24
CA VAL A 157 1.20 7.03 12.96
C VAL A 157 0.22 6.32 12.03
N PHE A 158 -0.41 5.26 12.51
CA PHE A 158 -1.20 4.35 11.66
C PHE A 158 -0.33 3.63 10.62
N ALA A 159 0.83 3.13 11.08
CA ALA A 159 1.89 2.60 10.24
C ALA A 159 1.49 1.34 9.45
N GLY A 160 0.46 0.62 9.91
CA GLY A 160 0.05 -0.65 9.33
C GLY A 160 1.22 -1.63 9.23
N ALA A 161 1.33 -2.32 8.11
CA ALA A 161 2.45 -3.22 7.84
C ALA A 161 3.72 -2.50 7.35
N GLY A 162 3.80 -1.17 7.44
CA GLY A 162 5.04 -0.43 7.20
C GLY A 162 5.38 -0.10 5.74
N GLY A 163 4.42 -0.13 4.82
CA GLY A 163 4.68 0.19 3.41
C GLY A 163 5.09 1.65 3.16
N LEU A 164 4.50 2.61 3.88
CA LEU A 164 4.89 4.02 3.84
C LEU A 164 6.29 4.22 4.44
N SER A 165 6.50 3.72 5.66
CA SER A 165 7.80 3.69 6.33
C SER A 165 8.91 3.05 5.50
N GLU A 166 8.68 1.91 4.87
CA GLU A 166 9.67 1.22 4.01
C GLU A 166 10.16 2.14 2.89
N GLY A 167 9.26 2.86 2.22
CA GLY A 167 9.67 3.82 1.20
C GLY A 167 10.51 4.97 1.76
N LEU A 168 10.16 5.49 2.94
CA LEU A 168 10.90 6.56 3.61
C LEU A 168 12.30 6.10 4.07
N VAL A 169 12.42 4.88 4.58
CA VAL A 169 13.71 4.26 4.90
C VAL A 169 14.54 4.11 3.63
N GLN A 170 13.95 3.66 2.52
CA GLN A 170 14.64 3.56 1.22
C GLN A 170 15.09 4.91 0.64
N SER A 171 14.48 6.05 1.02
CA SER A 171 14.94 7.40 0.65
C SER A 171 15.97 7.99 1.63
N GLY A 172 16.29 7.26 2.71
CA GLY A 172 17.31 7.63 3.69
C GLY A 172 16.78 8.39 4.91
N HIS A 173 15.46 8.37 5.17
CA HIS A 173 14.94 8.81 6.47
C HIS A 173 15.12 7.73 7.54
N GLN A 174 15.15 8.16 8.80
CA GLN A 174 15.18 7.27 9.95
C GLN A 174 13.82 7.28 10.64
N VAL A 175 13.06 6.19 10.56
CA VAL A 175 11.80 6.06 11.31
C VAL A 175 12.13 5.61 12.74
N ILE A 176 11.95 6.50 13.70
CA ILE A 176 12.32 6.25 15.11
C ILE A 176 11.20 5.55 15.87
N VAL A 177 9.94 5.91 15.60
CA VAL A 177 8.76 5.33 16.26
C VAL A 177 7.67 5.09 15.21
N ALA A 178 7.03 3.93 15.28
CA ALA A 178 5.87 3.58 14.48
C ALA A 178 4.74 3.05 15.35
N GLY A 179 3.51 3.52 15.13
CA GLY A 179 2.33 3.17 15.93
C GLY A 179 1.20 2.59 15.09
N ASP A 180 0.62 1.48 15.55
CA ASP A 180 -0.64 0.93 15.03
C ASP A 180 -1.39 0.18 16.14
N ASN A 181 -2.71 0.02 16.03
CA ASN A 181 -3.51 -0.70 17.02
C ASN A 181 -3.72 -2.19 16.66
N ASN A 182 -3.21 -2.63 15.50
CA ASN A 182 -3.30 -4.01 15.05
C ASN A 182 -2.02 -4.78 15.34
N ARG A 183 -2.09 -5.74 16.28
CA ARG A 183 -0.94 -6.57 16.68
C ARG A 183 -0.22 -7.24 15.51
N ASN A 184 -0.93 -7.81 14.53
CA ASN A 184 -0.28 -8.50 13.40
C ASN A 184 0.47 -7.54 12.47
N MET A 185 -0.04 -6.32 12.32
CA MET A 185 0.62 -5.25 11.58
C MET A 185 1.88 -4.79 12.32
N CYS A 186 1.79 -4.54 13.63
CA CYS A 186 2.95 -4.20 14.46
C CYS A 186 4.02 -5.31 14.43
N MET A 187 3.64 -6.58 14.53
CA MET A 187 4.59 -7.70 14.43
C MET A 187 5.31 -7.72 13.08
N THR A 188 4.57 -7.52 11.98
CA THR A 188 5.13 -7.43 10.63
C THR A 188 6.06 -6.23 10.49
N TYR A 189 5.63 -5.07 10.99
CA TYR A 189 6.44 -3.85 10.98
C TYR A 189 7.75 -4.08 11.73
N ALA A 190 7.70 -4.48 13.00
CA ALA A 190 8.85 -4.69 13.86
C ALA A 190 9.84 -5.73 13.29
N TYR A 191 9.32 -6.75 12.60
CA TYR A 191 10.14 -7.76 11.95
C TYR A 191 11.01 -7.18 10.82
N ASN A 192 10.41 -6.32 9.98
CA ASN A 192 11.10 -5.74 8.83
C ASN A 192 11.91 -4.48 9.18
N HIS A 193 11.54 -3.79 10.27
CA HIS A 193 12.13 -2.53 10.73
C HIS A 193 12.67 -2.65 12.16
N PRO A 194 13.72 -3.47 12.40
CA PRO A 194 14.21 -3.75 13.74
C PRO A 194 14.81 -2.52 14.46
N GLU A 195 15.19 -1.49 13.72
CA GLU A 195 15.73 -0.24 14.27
C GLU A 195 14.64 0.71 14.76
N THR A 196 13.38 0.50 14.38
CA THR A 196 12.25 1.35 14.75
C THR A 196 11.54 0.82 15.99
N LYS A 197 11.26 1.70 16.96
CA LYS A 197 10.40 1.33 18.10
C LYS A 197 8.96 1.21 17.63
N THR A 198 8.48 -0.03 17.55
CA THR A 198 7.11 -0.32 17.15
C THR A 198 6.20 -0.40 18.37
N SER A 199 5.19 0.47 18.42
CA SER A 199 4.22 0.54 19.51
C SER A 199 2.88 -0.04 19.08
N LEU A 200 2.38 -1.03 19.82
CA LEU A 200 0.97 -1.44 19.73
C LEU A 200 0.15 -0.47 20.56
N SER A 201 -0.52 0.48 19.90
CA SER A 201 -1.24 1.56 20.57
C SER A 201 -2.47 2.02 19.79
N ASP A 202 -3.59 2.17 20.50
CA ASP A 202 -4.74 2.92 20.04
C ASP A 202 -4.56 4.40 20.40
N LEU A 203 -4.18 5.20 19.41
CA LEU A 203 -3.96 6.65 19.58
C LEU A 203 -5.24 7.43 19.94
N THR A 204 -6.42 6.80 19.89
CA THR A 204 -7.67 7.41 20.39
C THR A 204 -7.81 7.28 21.91
N ASN A 205 -7.13 6.31 22.53
CA ASN A 205 -7.08 6.16 23.97
C ASN A 205 -6.11 7.20 24.57
N PRO A 206 -6.54 8.05 25.52
CA PRO A 206 -5.68 9.08 26.10
C PRO A 206 -4.43 8.56 26.82
N GLU A 207 -4.51 7.45 27.54
CA GLU A 207 -3.35 6.87 28.26
C GLU A 207 -2.30 6.34 27.27
N GLU A 208 -2.76 5.62 26.26
CA GLU A 208 -1.89 5.07 25.21
C GLU A 208 -1.29 6.18 24.35
N PHE A 209 -2.06 7.22 24.03
CA PHE A 209 -1.57 8.41 23.34
C PHE A 209 -0.45 9.12 24.11
N GLN A 210 -0.60 9.32 25.42
CA GLN A 210 0.44 9.94 26.24
C GLN A 210 1.69 9.06 26.32
N SER A 211 1.51 7.74 26.44
CA SER A 211 2.63 6.80 26.46
C SER A 211 3.38 6.79 25.13
N PHE A 212 2.65 6.83 24.00
CA PHE A 212 3.23 6.95 22.67
C PHE A 212 4.01 8.25 22.49
N CYS A 213 3.46 9.38 22.94
CA CYS A 213 4.18 10.66 22.92
C CYS A 213 5.47 10.61 23.74
N LYS A 214 5.43 10.00 24.93
CA LYS A 214 6.63 9.83 25.76
C LYS A 214 7.70 8.99 25.05
N LEU A 215 7.30 7.90 24.40
CA LEU A 215 8.23 7.09 23.58
C LEU A 215 8.89 7.92 22.47
N VAL A 216 8.12 8.77 21.78
CA VAL A 216 8.67 9.68 20.76
C VAL A 216 9.68 10.65 21.37
N GLU A 217 9.36 11.26 22.52
CA GLU A 217 10.27 12.17 23.23
C GLU A 217 11.57 11.47 23.64
N ASP A 218 11.45 10.26 24.18
CA ASP A 218 12.58 9.44 24.62
C ASP A 218 13.51 9.09 23.44
N GLU A 219 12.97 8.70 22.27
CA GLU A 219 13.77 8.34 21.08
C GLU A 219 14.30 9.56 20.29
N LEU A 220 13.68 10.73 20.45
CA LEU A 220 14.21 11.97 19.86
C LEU A 220 15.52 12.38 20.52
N HIS A 221 15.73 12.09 21.81
CA HIS A 221 16.91 12.51 22.57
C HIS A 221 17.21 14.03 22.42
N GLY A 222 16.16 14.86 22.40
CA GLY A 222 16.26 16.31 22.22
C GLY A 222 16.58 16.78 20.79
N ARG A 223 16.64 15.87 19.81
CA ARG A 223 16.77 16.22 18.38
C ARG A 223 15.44 16.70 17.82
N THR A 224 15.50 17.46 16.73
CA THR A 224 14.31 17.92 16.00
C THR A 224 13.64 16.78 15.24
N LEU A 225 12.32 16.71 15.31
CA LEU A 225 11.53 15.79 14.50
C LEU A 225 11.36 16.35 13.09
N GLN A 226 11.79 15.60 12.08
CA GLN A 226 11.72 16.05 10.69
C GLN A 226 10.32 15.89 10.12
N LEU A 227 9.68 14.74 10.39
CA LEU A 227 8.47 14.35 9.68
C LEU A 227 7.53 13.52 10.56
N ILE A 228 6.25 13.86 10.56
CA ILE A 228 5.18 12.95 11.00
C ILE A 228 4.43 12.48 9.75
N VAL A 229 4.31 11.15 9.58
CA VAL A 229 3.54 10.54 8.50
C VAL A 229 2.39 9.71 9.02
N GLY A 230 1.37 9.50 8.21
CA GLY A 230 0.31 8.55 8.56
C GLY A 230 -0.80 8.45 7.54
N GLY A 231 -1.49 7.30 7.55
CA GLY A 231 -2.67 7.03 6.73
C GLY A 231 -3.92 6.82 7.59
N PRO A 232 -4.41 7.86 8.32
CA PRO A 232 -5.54 7.69 9.23
C PRO A 232 -6.79 7.19 8.49
N PRO A 233 -7.48 6.15 8.99
CA PRO A 233 -8.70 5.67 8.38
C PRO A 233 -9.79 6.75 8.42
N CYS A 234 -10.43 7.03 7.28
CA CYS A 234 -11.46 8.08 7.17
C CYS A 234 -12.88 7.61 7.52
N GLN A 235 -13.04 6.55 8.31
CA GLN A 235 -14.36 6.12 8.78
C GLN A 235 -14.79 7.02 9.94
N GLY A 236 -15.91 7.74 9.83
CA GLY A 236 -16.49 8.49 10.96
C GLY A 236 -16.57 10.01 10.85
N PHE A 237 -16.25 10.61 9.69
CA PHE A 237 -16.60 12.02 9.48
C PHE A 237 -18.13 12.14 9.32
N SER A 238 -18.88 12.42 10.40
CA SER A 238 -20.27 12.90 10.35
C SER A 238 -20.30 14.43 10.52
N THR A 239 -21.27 15.10 9.86
CA THR A 239 -21.78 16.50 9.95
C THR A 239 -20.90 17.74 10.19
N ALA A 240 -21.30 18.88 9.61
CA ALA A 240 -20.70 20.19 9.78
C ALA A 240 -21.00 20.78 11.18
N GLY A 241 -20.00 21.35 11.83
CA GLY A 241 -20.11 22.10 13.08
C GLY A 241 -18.81 22.85 13.37
N LYS A 242 -18.90 24.02 14.01
CA LYS A 242 -17.72 24.73 14.56
C LYS A 242 -17.01 23.79 15.53
N TRP A 243 -15.69 23.70 15.43
CA TRP A 243 -14.90 22.83 16.29
C TRP A 243 -15.02 23.31 17.73
N ASP A 244 -15.73 22.53 18.54
CA ASP A 244 -15.61 22.57 19.98
C ASP A 244 -14.55 21.53 20.36
N SER A 245 -13.60 21.91 21.21
CA SER A 245 -12.60 21.01 21.81
C SER A 245 -13.22 19.79 22.52
N THR A 246 -14.55 19.81 22.74
CA THR A 246 -15.36 18.76 23.36
C THR A 246 -16.17 17.89 22.37
N ASP A 247 -16.18 18.20 21.06
CA ASP A 247 -16.96 17.44 20.06
C ASP A 247 -16.27 16.11 19.70
N SER A 248 -16.75 15.04 20.33
CA SER A 248 -16.25 13.66 20.30
C SER A 248 -16.70 12.86 19.08
N ARG A 249 -16.52 13.41 17.88
CA ARG A 249 -16.70 12.64 16.63
C ARG A 249 -15.37 12.00 16.25
N ASN A 250 -15.28 10.70 16.56
CA ASN A 250 -14.20 9.71 16.39
C ASN A 250 -13.51 9.71 15.02
N SER A 251 -12.87 10.80 14.61
CA SER A 251 -12.00 10.82 13.44
C SER A 251 -10.58 10.49 13.88
N LEU A 252 -10.03 9.40 13.35
CA LEU A 252 -8.64 8.98 13.57
C LEU A 252 -7.61 10.01 13.07
N VAL A 253 -8.06 11.03 12.34
CA VAL A 253 -7.23 12.19 11.98
C VAL A 253 -6.93 13.06 13.20
N VAL A 254 -7.81 13.12 14.20
CA VAL A 254 -7.65 14.01 15.37
C VAL A 254 -6.41 13.66 16.21
N PRO A 255 -6.16 12.38 16.59
CA PRO A 255 -4.93 12.01 17.28
C PRO A 255 -3.66 12.42 16.53
N MET A 256 -3.63 12.24 15.20
CA MET A 256 -2.49 12.68 14.38
C MET A 256 -2.29 14.20 14.43
N LEU A 257 -3.37 14.98 14.30
CA LEU A 257 -3.29 16.45 14.42
C LEU A 257 -2.82 16.91 15.79
N ARG A 258 -3.24 16.24 16.88
CA ARG A 258 -2.73 16.51 18.24
C ARG A 258 -1.22 16.24 18.35
N MET A 259 -0.74 15.17 17.73
CA MET A 259 0.71 14.89 17.67
C MET A 259 1.46 15.95 16.88
N ILE A 260 0.93 16.35 15.72
CA ILE A 260 1.52 17.43 14.90
C ILE A 260 1.62 18.72 15.72
N GLN A 261 0.56 19.10 16.44
CA GLN A 261 0.56 20.30 17.27
C GLN A 261 1.53 20.19 18.47
N ARG A 262 1.74 18.99 19.03
CA ARG A 262 2.66 18.77 20.16
C ARG A 262 4.12 18.83 19.72
N PHE A 263 4.48 18.15 18.63
CA PHE A 263 5.86 17.96 18.21
C PHE A 263 6.34 18.98 17.17
N LEU A 264 5.40 19.67 16.50
CA LEU A 264 5.66 20.66 15.46
C LEU A 264 6.79 20.22 14.50
N PRO A 265 6.69 19.03 13.87
CA PRO A 265 7.70 18.56 12.94
C PRO A 265 7.89 19.52 11.78
N GLU A 266 9.03 19.48 11.11
CA GLU A 266 9.27 20.34 9.96
C GLU A 266 8.30 20.05 8.79
N TYR A 267 7.99 18.76 8.59
CA TYR A 267 7.04 18.29 7.59
C TYR A 267 5.95 17.41 8.20
N VAL A 268 4.80 17.38 7.53
CA VAL A 268 3.70 16.45 7.80
C VAL A 268 3.27 15.82 6.49
N LEU A 269 3.08 14.50 6.46
CA LEU A 269 2.55 13.79 5.29
C LEU A 269 1.34 12.93 5.67
N ILE A 270 0.17 13.27 5.15
CA ILE A 270 -1.07 12.51 5.35
C ILE A 270 -1.44 11.78 4.06
N GLU A 271 -1.42 10.45 4.09
CA GLU A 271 -1.88 9.61 2.99
C GLU A 271 -3.38 9.31 3.11
N ASN A 272 -4.08 9.26 1.98
CA ASN A 272 -5.44 8.75 1.96
C ASN A 272 -5.95 8.24 0.61
N VAL A 273 -7.10 7.56 0.64
CA VAL A 273 -7.82 7.10 -0.56
C VAL A 273 -8.36 8.28 -1.37
N LEU A 274 -8.42 8.11 -2.71
CA LEU A 274 -8.94 9.14 -3.63
C LEU A 274 -10.38 9.59 -3.30
N GLY A 275 -11.17 8.74 -2.65
CA GLY A 275 -12.52 9.07 -2.20
C GLY A 275 -12.57 10.28 -1.26
N LEU A 276 -11.49 10.59 -0.55
CA LEU A 276 -11.39 11.74 0.35
C LEU A 276 -11.75 13.06 -0.32
N LYS A 277 -11.41 13.22 -1.60
CA LYS A 277 -11.75 14.41 -2.40
C LYS A 277 -13.26 14.66 -2.51
N TRP A 278 -14.07 13.61 -2.44
CA TRP A 278 -15.51 13.67 -2.69
C TRP A 278 -16.35 13.40 -1.44
N MET A 279 -15.71 12.97 -0.34
CA MET A 279 -16.41 12.74 0.92
C MET A 279 -16.90 14.07 1.48
N LYS A 280 -18.20 14.13 1.80
CA LYS A 280 -18.90 15.36 2.19
C LYS A 280 -18.63 16.54 1.24
N ASN A 281 -18.74 16.34 -0.07
CA ASN A 281 -18.51 17.39 -1.07
C ASN A 281 -17.09 18.03 -1.08
N GLY A 282 -16.10 17.42 -0.40
CA GLY A 282 -14.74 17.96 -0.32
C GLY A 282 -14.35 18.53 1.05
N ASP A 283 -15.33 18.74 1.94
CA ASP A 283 -15.18 19.42 3.23
C ASP A 283 -14.07 18.83 4.12
N ILE A 284 -13.82 17.53 4.06
CA ILE A 284 -12.86 16.87 4.94
C ILE A 284 -11.42 17.24 4.58
N LEU A 285 -11.10 17.21 3.29
CA LEU A 285 -9.76 17.54 2.81
C LEU A 285 -9.44 19.00 3.11
N GLU A 286 -10.37 19.90 2.78
CA GLU A 286 -10.26 21.34 3.06
C GLU A 286 -10.11 21.62 4.55
N ARG A 287 -10.83 20.88 5.40
CA ARG A 287 -10.71 21.01 6.86
C ARG A 287 -9.37 20.56 7.40
N ILE A 288 -8.78 19.48 6.87
CA ILE A 288 -7.42 19.04 7.27
C ILE A 288 -6.40 20.12 6.90
N ILE A 289 -6.48 20.63 5.67
CA ILE A 289 -5.64 21.73 5.17
C ILE A 289 -5.77 22.96 6.09
N ALA A 290 -6.99 23.43 6.34
CA ALA A 290 -7.22 24.59 7.19
C ALA A 290 -6.69 24.41 8.62
N ILE A 291 -6.77 23.21 9.19
CA ILE A 291 -6.22 22.95 10.53
C ILE A 291 -4.68 23.02 10.51
N LEU A 292 -4.03 22.40 9.52
CA LEU A 292 -2.57 22.46 9.38
C LEU A 292 -2.09 23.90 9.16
N GLU A 293 -2.78 24.69 8.34
CA GLU A 293 -2.50 26.12 8.13
C GLU A 293 -2.66 26.93 9.41
N ASN A 294 -3.71 26.68 10.19
CA ASN A 294 -3.91 27.32 11.50
C ASN A 294 -2.83 26.95 12.53
N ILE A 295 -2.22 25.76 12.42
CA ILE A 295 -1.07 25.36 13.25
C ILE A 295 0.22 26.07 12.78
N GLY A 296 0.27 26.56 11.54
CA GLY A 296 1.41 27.29 10.97
C GLY A 296 2.15 26.56 9.85
N TYR A 297 1.50 25.59 9.19
CA TYR A 297 2.07 24.91 8.02
C TYR A 297 1.61 25.51 6.71
N ASN A 298 2.51 25.67 5.76
CA ASN A 298 2.16 25.83 4.35
C ASN A 298 1.73 24.47 3.81
N THR A 299 0.53 24.37 3.23
CA THR A 299 -0.02 23.09 2.80
C THR A 299 -0.14 22.96 1.29
N SER A 300 -0.06 21.73 0.81
CA SER A 300 -0.36 21.36 -0.58
C SER A 300 -0.89 19.94 -0.61
N TRP A 301 -1.68 19.59 -1.62
CA TRP A 301 -2.14 18.22 -1.79
C TRP A 301 -2.12 17.78 -3.24
N PHE A 302 -1.88 16.49 -3.45
CA PHE A 302 -1.67 15.93 -4.78
C PHE A 302 -2.37 14.60 -4.95
N LYS A 303 -2.87 14.37 -6.16
CA LYS A 303 -3.40 13.07 -6.58
C LYS A 303 -2.31 12.31 -7.33
N ILE A 304 -1.87 11.19 -6.78
CA ILE A 304 -0.82 10.37 -7.35
C ILE A 304 -1.40 9.11 -8.02
N LYS A 305 -0.80 8.74 -9.14
CA LYS A 305 -0.97 7.45 -9.82
C LYS A 305 0.28 6.61 -9.55
N ALA A 306 0.16 5.53 -8.80
CA ALA A 306 1.31 4.70 -8.40
C ALA A 306 2.06 4.14 -9.62
N GLU A 307 1.34 3.88 -10.72
CA GLU A 307 1.94 3.41 -11.97
C GLU A 307 2.97 4.37 -12.56
N SER A 308 2.93 5.65 -12.18
CA SER A 308 3.90 6.67 -12.62
C SER A 308 5.21 6.67 -11.83
N TYR A 309 5.34 5.84 -10.80
CA TYR A 309 6.50 5.78 -9.89
C TYR A 309 7.08 4.36 -9.81
N GLY A 310 6.96 3.59 -10.90
CA GLY A 310 7.53 2.24 -10.99
C GLY A 310 6.75 1.15 -10.27
N VAL A 311 5.58 1.47 -9.68
CA VAL A 311 4.70 0.47 -9.07
C VAL A 311 3.89 -0.22 -10.18
N PRO A 312 3.92 -1.55 -10.32
CA PRO A 312 3.18 -2.29 -11.36
C PRO A 312 1.68 -2.40 -11.08
N GLN A 313 1.05 -1.31 -10.62
CA GLN A 313 -0.33 -1.26 -10.16
C GLN A 313 -0.97 0.10 -10.41
N ARG A 314 -2.24 0.06 -10.85
CA ARG A 314 -3.08 1.23 -11.14
C ARG A 314 -3.76 1.79 -9.88
N ARG A 315 -2.96 2.13 -8.87
CA ARG A 315 -3.43 2.63 -7.57
C ARG A 315 -3.39 4.15 -7.52
N ARG A 316 -4.48 4.77 -7.04
CA ARG A 316 -4.58 6.23 -6.91
C ARG A 316 -4.74 6.62 -5.46
N ARG A 317 -4.02 7.66 -5.06
CA ARG A 317 -3.96 8.17 -3.69
C ARG A 317 -3.89 9.67 -3.65
N ILE A 318 -4.37 10.22 -2.55
CA ILE A 318 -4.20 11.63 -2.20
C ILE A 318 -3.13 11.69 -1.12
N PHE A 319 -2.24 12.66 -1.25
CA PHE A 319 -1.28 13.01 -0.22
C PHE A 319 -1.45 14.48 0.10
N VAL A 320 -1.57 14.79 1.39
CA VAL A 320 -1.52 16.16 1.91
C VAL A 320 -0.16 16.33 2.56
N ILE A 321 0.56 17.36 2.17
CA ILE A 321 1.84 17.75 2.77
C ILE A 321 1.68 19.10 3.45
N GLY A 322 2.21 19.21 4.66
CA GLY A 322 2.43 20.46 5.37
C GLY A 322 3.92 20.68 5.58
N SER A 323 4.40 21.90 5.42
CA SER A 323 5.80 22.30 5.64
C SER A 323 5.86 23.63 6.40
N ARG A 324 6.82 23.80 7.32
CA ARG A 324 6.96 25.06 8.08
C ARG A 324 7.90 26.08 7.41
N SER A 325 8.92 25.63 6.70
CA SER A 325 9.91 26.52 6.08
C SER A 325 9.59 26.85 4.63
N ASP A 326 9.39 25.83 3.80
CA ASP A 326 9.32 26.01 2.33
C ASP A 326 8.11 25.32 1.68
N GLN A 327 7.78 25.72 0.46
CA GLN A 327 6.84 24.99 -0.39
C GLN A 327 7.49 23.67 -0.85
N TYR A 328 6.74 22.58 -0.79
CA TYR A 328 7.22 21.25 -1.17
C TYR A 328 7.01 21.02 -2.67
N ASP A 329 8.09 20.73 -3.39
CA ASP A 329 8.03 20.29 -4.77
C ASP A 329 7.70 18.80 -4.86
N PHE A 330 6.62 18.53 -5.58
CA PHE A 330 6.11 17.20 -5.76
C PHE A 330 7.03 16.38 -6.69
N PRO A 331 7.30 15.09 -6.41
CA PRO A 331 8.16 14.29 -7.27
C PRO A 331 7.57 14.13 -8.66
N GLU A 332 8.37 14.42 -9.68
CA GLU A 332 7.97 14.26 -11.07
C GLU A 332 7.75 12.78 -11.43
N PRO A 333 6.70 12.46 -12.21
CA PRO A 333 6.46 11.12 -12.73
C PRO A 333 7.69 10.54 -13.46
N GLN A 334 8.10 9.34 -13.08
CA GLN A 334 9.17 8.60 -13.74
C GLN A 334 8.66 7.70 -14.88
N PHE A 335 7.36 7.38 -14.87
CA PHE A 335 6.70 6.55 -15.88
C PHE A 335 5.44 7.22 -16.40
N ALA A 336 5.12 7.00 -17.68
CA ALA A 336 3.91 7.47 -18.30
C ALA A 336 2.68 6.87 -17.61
N SER A 337 1.67 7.65 -17.32
CA SER A 337 0.45 7.11 -16.71
C SER A 337 -0.51 6.55 -17.75
N ILE A 338 -1.33 5.57 -17.35
CA ILE A 338 -2.37 5.04 -18.24
C ILE A 338 -3.52 6.03 -18.36
N LYS A 339 -3.88 6.38 -19.60
CA LYS A 339 -5.13 7.04 -19.97
C LYS A 339 -6.20 5.97 -20.20
N THR A 340 -7.19 5.91 -19.32
CA THR A 340 -8.40 5.10 -19.56
C THR A 340 -9.31 5.81 -20.53
N SER A 341 -9.55 5.21 -21.69
CA SER A 341 -10.63 5.62 -22.59
C SER A 341 -11.98 5.03 -22.12
N ARG A 342 -13.10 5.55 -22.64
CA ARG A 342 -14.44 4.96 -22.43
C ARG A 342 -14.50 3.51 -22.94
N ASN A 343 -13.68 3.16 -23.92
CA ASN A 343 -13.48 1.81 -24.41
C ASN A 343 -12.23 1.20 -23.73
N ARG A 344 -12.46 0.34 -22.71
CA ARG A 344 -11.39 -0.17 -21.81
C ARG A 344 -10.35 -1.05 -22.50
N SER A 345 -10.58 -1.42 -23.77
CA SER A 345 -9.69 -2.23 -24.61
C SER A 345 -8.48 -1.47 -25.15
N ILE A 346 -8.54 -0.14 -25.28
CA ILE A 346 -7.43 0.66 -25.82
C ILE A 346 -6.70 1.36 -24.66
N VAL A 347 -5.48 0.90 -24.38
CA VAL A 347 -4.57 1.54 -23.42
C VAL A 347 -3.73 2.56 -24.17
N THR A 348 -3.89 3.84 -23.79
CA THR A 348 -3.00 4.93 -24.23
C THR A 348 -2.22 5.47 -23.04
N TYR A 349 -1.08 6.10 -23.31
CA TYR A 349 -0.18 6.63 -22.29
C TYR A 349 -0.22 8.15 -22.21
N SER A 350 0.07 8.71 -21.03
CA SER A 350 0.01 10.15 -20.83
C SER A 350 1.11 10.92 -21.53
N SER A 351 2.26 10.29 -21.72
CA SER A 351 3.46 10.87 -22.35
C SER A 351 4.08 9.83 -23.27
N SER A 352 4.64 10.28 -24.39
CA SER A 352 5.52 9.47 -25.27
C SER A 352 6.98 9.56 -24.86
N CYS A 353 7.36 10.50 -23.99
CA CYS A 353 8.73 10.75 -23.56
C CYS A 353 9.10 10.04 -22.25
N LEU A 354 8.11 9.47 -21.55
CA LEU A 354 8.33 8.67 -20.34
C LEU A 354 8.13 7.19 -20.66
N PRO A 355 8.85 6.28 -19.98
CA PRO A 355 8.64 4.85 -20.14
C PRO A 355 7.22 4.42 -19.87
N VAL A 356 6.80 3.34 -20.52
CA VAL A 356 5.55 2.67 -20.18
C VAL A 356 5.64 2.06 -18.77
N PRO A 357 4.53 2.04 -18.00
CA PRO A 357 4.48 1.42 -16.69
C PRO A 357 4.90 -0.05 -16.66
N ILE A 358 5.47 -0.45 -15.52
CA ILE A 358 5.82 -1.85 -15.26
C ILE A 358 4.56 -2.74 -15.35
N SER A 359 4.65 -3.78 -16.16
CA SER A 359 3.57 -4.74 -16.39
C SER A 359 3.48 -5.80 -15.28
N VAL A 360 2.34 -6.50 -15.20
CA VAL A 360 2.19 -7.67 -14.32
C VAL A 360 3.24 -8.73 -14.67
N GLY A 361 3.43 -9.05 -15.95
CA GLY A 361 4.40 -10.07 -16.37
C GLY A 361 5.82 -9.74 -15.94
N SER A 362 6.24 -8.50 -16.19
CA SER A 362 7.54 -7.99 -15.72
C SER A 362 7.68 -7.97 -14.19
N ALA A 363 6.58 -8.08 -13.43
CA ALA A 363 6.61 -8.06 -11.98
C ALA A 363 6.62 -9.45 -11.33
N ILE A 364 5.96 -10.46 -11.91
CA ILE A 364 5.67 -11.72 -11.21
C ILE A 364 6.02 -13.02 -11.94
N PHE A 365 6.35 -13.02 -13.24
CA PHE A 365 6.50 -14.29 -13.98
C PHE A 365 7.74 -15.12 -13.65
N ASP A 366 8.74 -14.52 -13.02
CA ASP A 366 9.92 -15.21 -12.50
C ASP A 366 9.67 -15.95 -11.18
N LEU A 367 8.51 -15.72 -10.53
CA LEU A 367 8.13 -16.45 -9.32
C LEU A 367 7.76 -17.89 -9.68
N PRO A 368 8.08 -18.88 -8.82
CA PRO A 368 7.74 -20.27 -9.08
C PRO A 368 6.23 -20.46 -9.23
N GLU A 369 5.82 -21.38 -10.10
CA GLU A 369 4.42 -21.77 -10.19
C GLU A 369 3.94 -22.44 -8.89
N ILE A 370 2.66 -22.25 -8.57
CA ILE A 370 2.03 -22.84 -7.39
C ILE A 370 0.59 -23.24 -7.71
N GLU A 371 0.12 -24.25 -7.00
CA GLU A 371 -1.27 -24.70 -7.06
C GLU A 371 -2.17 -23.84 -6.14
N PRO A 372 -3.48 -23.71 -6.45
CA PRO A 372 -4.45 -23.11 -5.54
C PRO A 372 -4.39 -23.77 -4.15
N GLY A 373 -4.29 -22.98 -3.08
CA GLY A 373 -4.29 -23.49 -1.70
C GLY A 373 -2.96 -24.09 -1.22
N THR A 374 -1.85 -23.91 -1.95
CA THR A 374 -0.51 -24.34 -1.50
C THR A 374 -0.19 -23.80 -0.10
N SER A 375 0.20 -24.66 0.85
CA SER A 375 0.28 -24.29 2.29
C SER A 375 1.68 -23.90 2.78
N SER A 376 2.75 -24.19 2.04
CA SER A 376 4.10 -23.85 2.51
C SER A 376 4.37 -22.36 2.39
N HIS A 377 4.60 -21.70 3.53
CA HIS A 377 4.96 -20.28 3.56
C HIS A 377 6.39 -19.99 3.13
N ILE A 378 7.22 -21.03 2.96
CA ILE A 378 8.62 -20.97 2.55
C ILE A 378 8.85 -21.98 1.43
N GLN A 379 9.51 -21.57 0.37
CA GLN A 379 9.87 -22.47 -0.74
C GLN A 379 11.21 -22.10 -1.37
N SER A 380 11.76 -23.02 -2.16
CA SER A 380 12.97 -22.78 -2.96
C SER A 380 12.76 -21.61 -3.91
N TYR A 381 13.80 -20.78 -4.03
CA TYR A 381 13.79 -19.59 -4.84
C TYR A 381 14.98 -19.56 -5.77
N ASP A 382 14.76 -19.85 -7.06
CA ASP A 382 15.83 -19.73 -8.03
C ASP A 382 16.17 -18.26 -8.23
N MET A 383 17.28 -17.84 -7.63
CA MET A 383 17.78 -16.48 -7.74
C MET A 383 18.25 -16.13 -9.16
N LYS A 384 18.49 -17.09 -10.04
CA LYS A 384 18.94 -16.86 -11.42
C LYS A 384 17.79 -16.61 -12.40
N ASN A 385 16.61 -17.15 -12.13
CA ASN A 385 15.42 -16.94 -12.95
C ASN A 385 14.94 -15.48 -12.86
N ILE A 386 15.34 -14.63 -13.81
CA ILE A 386 15.02 -13.21 -13.83
C ILE A 386 14.88 -12.71 -15.28
N ASP A 387 13.72 -12.16 -15.59
CA ASP A 387 13.32 -11.73 -16.94
C ASP A 387 13.20 -10.21 -17.07
N SER A 388 13.25 -9.45 -15.96
CA SER A 388 13.05 -8.00 -15.97
C SER A 388 13.93 -7.25 -14.97
N MET A 389 14.16 -5.97 -15.25
CA MET A 389 14.86 -5.07 -14.33
C MET A 389 14.09 -4.85 -13.02
N TYR A 390 12.76 -4.88 -13.08
CA TYR A 390 11.93 -4.80 -11.88
C TYR A 390 12.13 -6.01 -10.96
N GLN A 391 12.20 -7.22 -11.52
CA GLN A 391 12.46 -8.44 -10.77
C GLN A 391 13.87 -8.44 -10.16
N LYS A 392 14.88 -7.97 -10.91
CA LYS A 392 16.23 -7.74 -10.33
C LYS A 392 16.16 -6.81 -9.13
N TYR A 393 15.37 -5.74 -9.21
CA TYR A 393 15.23 -4.77 -8.12
C TYR A 393 14.50 -5.39 -6.91
N MET A 394 13.38 -6.08 -7.11
CA MET A 394 12.64 -6.77 -6.03
C MET A 394 13.47 -7.84 -5.32
N ARG A 395 14.43 -8.45 -6.03
CA ARG A 395 15.39 -9.44 -5.50
C ARG A 395 16.63 -8.84 -4.87
N GLY A 396 16.76 -7.50 -4.83
CA GLY A 396 17.94 -6.82 -4.29
C GLY A 396 19.21 -6.95 -5.14
N LYS A 397 19.09 -7.29 -6.44
CA LYS A 397 20.21 -7.50 -7.36
C LYS A 397 20.62 -6.27 -8.17
N THR A 398 19.90 -5.16 -8.03
CA THR A 398 20.21 -3.88 -8.69
C THR A 398 19.77 -2.72 -7.81
N SER A 399 20.41 -1.56 -7.98
CA SER A 399 19.99 -0.33 -7.30
C SER A 399 18.71 0.26 -7.92
N TYR A 400 18.06 1.15 -7.16
CA TYR A 400 16.88 1.88 -7.63
C TYR A 400 17.21 2.81 -8.80
N GLU A 401 18.35 3.49 -8.76
CA GLU A 401 18.81 4.40 -9.81
C GLU A 401 19.06 3.63 -11.12
N THR A 402 19.63 2.43 -11.00
CA THR A 402 19.84 1.54 -12.15
C THR A 402 18.51 1.03 -12.70
N PHE A 403 17.55 0.69 -11.83
CA PHE A 403 16.19 0.31 -12.21
C PHE A 403 15.46 1.45 -12.94
N LEU A 404 15.54 2.70 -12.47
CA LEU A 404 14.92 3.83 -13.16
C LEU A 404 15.58 4.10 -14.52
N LYS A 405 16.92 4.16 -14.56
CA LYS A 405 17.67 4.43 -15.78
C LYS A 405 17.40 3.42 -16.89
N SER A 406 17.25 2.13 -16.55
CA SER A 406 16.99 1.09 -17.54
C SER A 406 15.65 1.23 -18.28
N HIS A 407 14.74 2.10 -17.81
CA HIS A 407 13.46 2.37 -18.45
C HIS A 407 13.44 3.73 -19.17
N ASN A 408 14.38 4.62 -18.90
CA ASN A 408 14.49 5.91 -19.59
C ASN A 408 15.27 5.84 -20.92
N SER A 409 15.62 4.64 -21.38
CA SER A 409 16.46 4.37 -22.56
C SER A 409 15.65 4.14 -23.82
#